data_AF-A0A258U6X7-F1
#
_entry.id   AF-A0A258U6X7-F1
#
_cell.length_a   1.000
_cell.length_b   1.000
_cell.length_c   1.000
_cell.angle_alpha   90.00
_cell.angle_beta   90.00
_cell.angle_gamma   90.00
#
_symmetry.space_group_name_H-M   'P 1'
#
loop_
_entity.id
_entity.type
_entity.pdbx_description
1 polymer ?
#
loop_
_entity_poly.entity_id
_entity_poly.type
_entity_poly.pdbx_seq_one_letter_code
_entity_poly.pdbx_strand_id
1 'polypeptide(L)'
;MYASAAEPHWMEIRTMVIDSASIYEPTPPPTFNIKDKNSKYYQEVIAIKNAIDSLTPEQKHIAEFWDDNPFKMNVTGHVMFGSKKFSPPGHWMSVVGIAAKQAKSDYAETIYATTKTAIALFDAFIQCWYVKYKYNTVRPETVINQYIDINWRPYLQTPAFPEYTCGHSTISSAAAEALTSVYGDNFAYTDSTELEFGIANRSFKSFRHAADENNWARFYGGLHFHNSCIISTDIGQKVGKHIATKLKMKK
;
A
#
# COMPACT_ATOMS: atom_id res chain seq x y z
N MET A 1 -17.09 8.90 -13.00
CA MET A 1 -17.75 9.51 -11.82
C MET A 1 -16.65 9.87 -10.84
N TYR A 2 -16.63 11.10 -10.31
CA TYR A 2 -15.66 11.52 -9.30
C TYR A 2 -16.24 11.20 -7.91
N ALA A 3 -15.57 10.33 -7.16
CA ALA A 3 -16.00 9.94 -5.83
C ALA A 3 -15.50 10.93 -4.76
N SER A 4 -16.25 11.04 -3.66
CA SER A 4 -15.81 11.76 -2.47
C SER A 4 -14.60 11.07 -1.82
N ALA A 5 -13.80 11.85 -1.07
CA ALA A 5 -12.66 11.32 -0.35
C ALA A 5 -13.08 10.25 0.68
N ALA A 6 -12.44 9.10 0.64
CA ALA A 6 -12.79 7.95 1.48
C ALA A 6 -12.27 8.12 2.91
N GLU A 7 -13.19 8.07 3.87
CA GLU A 7 -12.91 7.99 5.31
C GLU A 7 -12.04 9.14 5.87
N PRO A 8 -12.44 10.42 5.74
CA PRO A 8 -11.66 11.56 6.21
C PRO A 8 -11.45 11.62 7.73
N HIS A 9 -12.21 10.84 8.50
CA HIS A 9 -12.15 10.78 9.97
C HIS A 9 -11.54 9.46 10.49
N TRP A 10 -10.91 8.66 9.63
CA TRP A 10 -10.35 7.37 10.05
C TRP A 10 -9.27 7.50 11.13
N MET A 11 -8.61 8.66 11.21
CA MET A 11 -7.63 8.97 12.26
C MET A 11 -8.25 9.17 13.65
N GLU A 12 -9.58 9.32 13.75
CA GLU A 12 -10.30 9.49 15.01
C GLU A 12 -10.71 8.14 15.63
N ILE A 13 -10.57 7.05 14.86
CA ILE A 13 -10.86 5.70 15.36
C ILE A 13 -9.86 5.34 16.46
N ARG A 14 -10.38 4.77 17.55
CA ARG A 14 -9.56 4.31 18.67
C ARG A 14 -8.56 3.25 18.19
N THR A 15 -7.27 3.53 18.40
CA THR A 15 -6.17 2.61 18.13
C THR A 15 -6.20 1.42 19.09
N MET A 16 -5.60 0.31 18.67
CA MET A 16 -5.53 -0.93 19.45
C MET A 16 -4.28 -0.98 20.32
N VAL A 17 -3.13 -0.53 19.80
CA VAL A 17 -1.82 -0.68 20.44
C VAL A 17 -0.99 0.60 20.41
N ILE A 18 -0.95 1.32 19.29
CA ILE A 18 -0.23 2.60 19.20
C ILE A 18 -0.93 3.65 20.06
N ASP A 19 -0.16 4.56 20.68
CA ASP A 19 -0.72 5.51 21.64
C ASP A 19 -1.53 6.64 20.98
N SER A 20 -1.27 6.95 19.71
CA SER A 20 -2.03 7.92 18.91
C SER A 20 -1.82 7.71 17.41
N ALA A 21 -2.75 8.23 16.60
CA ALA A 21 -2.67 8.21 15.14
C ALA A 21 -1.47 9.02 14.59
N SER A 22 -0.94 9.98 15.35
CA SER A 22 0.21 10.80 14.97
C SER A 22 1.57 10.18 15.31
N ILE A 23 1.61 8.92 15.76
CA ILE A 23 2.89 8.24 16.02
C ILE A 23 3.73 8.16 14.73
N TYR A 24 5.05 8.24 14.89
CA TYR A 24 6.02 8.18 13.78
C TYR A 24 5.70 9.16 12.65
N GLU A 25 5.53 10.43 13.02
CA GLU A 25 5.22 11.48 12.06
C GLU A 25 6.31 11.59 10.98
N PRO A 26 5.95 11.54 9.68
CA PRO A 26 6.93 11.60 8.63
C PRO A 26 7.40 13.02 8.36
N THR A 27 8.53 13.12 7.65
CA THR A 27 8.92 14.38 7.01
C THR A 27 7.78 14.90 6.12
N PRO A 28 7.58 16.22 6.00
CA PRO A 28 6.60 16.76 5.07
C PRO A 28 6.85 16.31 3.62
N PRO A 29 5.80 16.14 2.80
CA PRO A 29 5.96 15.86 1.38
C PRO A 29 6.68 17.01 0.67
N PRO A 30 7.34 16.76 -0.48
CA PRO A 30 7.92 17.83 -1.27
C PRO A 30 6.88 18.92 -1.58
N THR A 31 7.24 20.18 -1.34
CA THR A 31 6.34 21.31 -1.60
C THR A 31 5.96 21.37 -3.08
N PHE A 32 4.66 21.52 -3.36
CA PHE A 32 4.17 21.67 -4.72
C PHE A 32 4.91 22.79 -5.46
N ASN A 33 5.64 22.44 -6.52
CA ASN A 33 6.32 23.41 -7.37
C ASN A 33 6.53 22.83 -8.77
N ILE A 34 5.51 22.94 -9.62
CA ILE A 34 5.61 22.46 -11.01
C ILE A 34 6.33 23.45 -11.95
N LYS A 35 6.66 24.65 -11.47
CA LYS A 35 7.31 25.70 -12.28
C LYS A 35 8.82 25.57 -12.29
N ASP A 36 9.41 25.16 -11.17
CA ASP A 36 10.85 24.95 -11.04
C ASP A 36 11.22 23.51 -11.39
N LYS A 37 11.91 23.33 -12.53
CA LYS A 37 12.36 22.03 -13.02
C LYS A 37 13.40 21.35 -12.13
N ASN A 38 14.07 22.10 -11.27
CA ASN A 38 15.05 21.59 -10.32
C ASN A 38 14.42 21.23 -8.96
N SER A 39 13.15 21.57 -8.73
CA SER A 39 12.47 21.23 -7.50
C SER A 39 12.27 19.71 -7.38
N LYS A 40 12.35 19.21 -6.15
CA LYS A 40 12.10 17.79 -5.85
C LYS A 40 10.70 17.35 -6.33
N TYR A 41 9.69 18.21 -6.18
CA TYR A 41 8.33 17.92 -6.62
C TYR A 41 8.24 17.73 -8.15
N TYR A 42 8.82 18.64 -8.93
CA TYR A 42 8.83 18.50 -10.39
C TYR A 42 9.56 17.23 -10.84
N GLN A 43 10.70 16.92 -10.21
CA GLN A 43 11.47 15.71 -10.53
C GLN A 43 10.67 14.44 -10.24
N GLU A 44 9.93 14.37 -9.13
CA GLU A 44 9.05 13.24 -8.82
C GLU A 44 7.89 13.09 -9.81
N VAL A 45 7.30 14.20 -10.27
CA VAL A 45 6.24 14.21 -11.29
C VAL A 45 6.76 13.69 -12.64
N ILE A 46 7.94 14.14 -13.08
CA ILE A 46 8.53 13.65 -14.33
C ILE A 46 8.98 12.20 -14.21
N ALA A 47 9.52 11.79 -13.06
CA ALA A 47 9.93 10.41 -12.83
C ALA A 47 8.75 9.43 -12.98
N ILE A 48 7.61 9.72 -12.33
CA ILE A 48 6.44 8.84 -12.44
C ILE A 48 5.85 8.88 -13.85
N LYS A 49 5.77 10.05 -14.50
CA LYS A 49 5.30 10.14 -15.90
C LYS A 49 6.13 9.25 -16.82
N ASN A 50 7.46 9.41 -16.79
CA ASN A 50 8.37 8.67 -17.64
C ASN A 50 8.32 7.15 -17.36
N ALA A 51 8.15 6.76 -16.09
CA ALA A 51 8.00 5.36 -15.73
C ALA A 51 6.74 4.74 -16.37
N ILE A 52 5.61 5.46 -16.34
CA ILE A 52 4.36 4.99 -16.97
C ILE A 52 4.46 4.94 -18.49
N ASP A 53 5.13 5.91 -19.10
CA ASP A 53 5.32 5.95 -20.56
C ASP A 53 6.20 4.79 -21.09
N SER A 54 6.90 4.05 -20.20
CA SER A 54 7.87 3.02 -20.58
C SER A 54 7.80 1.74 -19.73
N LEU A 55 6.64 1.41 -19.16
CA LEU A 55 6.47 0.21 -18.33
C LEU A 55 6.81 -1.08 -19.06
N THR A 56 7.70 -1.88 -18.45
CA THR A 56 8.00 -3.25 -18.90
C THR A 56 6.87 -4.21 -18.52
N PRO A 57 6.76 -5.39 -19.17
CA PRO A 57 5.79 -6.42 -18.78
C PRO A 57 5.88 -6.81 -17.30
N GLU A 58 7.09 -6.89 -16.74
CA GLU A 58 7.30 -7.21 -15.32
C GLU A 58 6.75 -6.11 -14.41
N GLN A 59 6.99 -4.83 -14.73
CA GLN A 59 6.48 -3.71 -13.93
C GLN A 59 4.96 -3.62 -13.97
N LYS A 60 4.34 -3.97 -15.11
CA LYS A 60 2.87 -4.08 -15.24
C LYS A 60 2.32 -5.19 -14.36
N HIS A 61 2.95 -6.36 -14.37
CA HIS A 61 2.54 -7.49 -13.53
C HIS A 61 2.67 -7.14 -12.04
N ILE A 62 3.76 -6.50 -11.63
CA ILE A 62 3.93 -5.99 -10.26
C ILE A 62 2.80 -5.01 -9.88
N ALA A 63 2.47 -4.06 -10.77
CA ALA A 63 1.40 -3.10 -10.51
C ALA A 63 0.03 -3.78 -10.36
N GLU A 64 -0.32 -4.71 -11.26
CA GLU A 64 -1.58 -5.46 -11.23
C GLU A 64 -1.70 -6.35 -9.98
N PHE A 65 -0.63 -7.06 -9.66
CA PHE A 65 -0.58 -7.98 -8.53
C PHE A 65 -0.89 -7.26 -7.22
N TRP A 66 -0.40 -6.04 -7.06
CA TRP A 66 -0.59 -5.26 -5.83
C TRP A 66 -1.65 -4.15 -5.96
N ASP A 67 -2.48 -4.11 -7.01
CA ASP A 67 -3.47 -3.04 -7.23
C ASP A 67 -4.44 -2.96 -6.05
N ASP A 68 -5.00 -4.12 -5.68
CA ASP A 68 -5.89 -4.35 -4.53
C ASP A 68 -6.98 -3.29 -4.36
N ASN A 69 -7.40 -2.68 -5.46
CA ASN A 69 -8.50 -1.73 -5.47
C ASN A 69 -9.81 -2.52 -5.39
N PRO A 70 -10.53 -2.47 -4.25
CA PRO A 70 -11.70 -3.32 -4.04
C PRO A 70 -12.87 -2.95 -4.96
N PHE A 71 -12.81 -1.79 -5.62
CA PHE A 71 -13.85 -1.33 -6.52
C PHE A 71 -13.25 -0.57 -7.72
N LYS A 72 -12.76 -1.34 -8.70
CA LYS A 72 -12.31 -0.78 -9.98
C LYS A 72 -13.52 -0.54 -10.88
N MET A 73 -13.71 0.70 -11.32
CA MET A 73 -14.76 1.06 -12.28
C MET A 73 -14.27 0.83 -13.70
N ASN A 74 -14.91 -0.08 -14.43
CA ASN A 74 -14.69 -0.30 -15.85
C ASN A 74 -15.67 0.56 -16.65
N VAL A 75 -15.14 1.31 -17.62
CA VAL A 75 -15.95 2.16 -18.50
C VAL A 75 -15.62 1.78 -19.94
N THR A 76 -16.58 1.17 -20.63
CA THR A 76 -16.46 0.77 -22.04
C THR A 76 -17.67 1.30 -22.81
N GLY A 77 -17.48 2.40 -23.54
CA GLY A 77 -18.58 3.11 -24.18
C GLY A 77 -19.61 3.60 -23.15
N HIS A 78 -20.88 3.23 -23.33
CA HIS A 78 -21.97 3.58 -22.41
C HIS A 78 -22.10 2.63 -21.21
N VAL A 79 -21.31 1.54 -21.17
CA VAL A 79 -21.39 0.53 -20.10
C VAL A 79 -20.42 0.92 -18.98
N MET A 80 -20.95 1.00 -17.76
CA MET A 80 -20.18 1.21 -16.54
C MET A 80 -20.47 0.07 -15.55
N PHE A 81 -19.45 -0.67 -15.13
CA PHE A 81 -19.59 -1.72 -14.11
C PHE A 81 -18.36 -1.77 -13.18
N GLY A 82 -18.58 -2.14 -11.93
CA GLY A 82 -17.52 -2.30 -10.94
C GLY A 82 -17.00 -3.74 -10.89
N SER A 83 -15.69 -3.91 -10.95
CA SER A 83 -15.02 -5.17 -10.61
C SER A 83 -14.67 -5.16 -9.13
N LYS A 84 -15.07 -6.22 -8.41
CA LYS A 84 -14.70 -6.42 -7.00
C LYS A 84 -13.40 -7.20 -6.90
N LYS A 85 -12.51 -6.74 -6.04
CA LYS A 85 -11.30 -7.43 -5.59
C LYS A 85 -11.21 -7.30 -4.06
N PHE A 86 -10.38 -8.10 -3.40
CA PHE A 86 -10.07 -7.81 -1.99
C PHE A 86 -9.28 -6.50 -1.87
N SER A 87 -9.31 -5.92 -0.67
CA SER A 87 -8.50 -4.75 -0.33
C SER A 87 -7.09 -5.19 0.13
N PRO A 88 -6.13 -4.26 0.24
CA PRO A 88 -4.77 -4.58 0.66
C PRO A 88 -4.66 -5.33 2.00
N PRO A 89 -5.41 -4.97 3.07
CA PRO A 89 -5.38 -5.79 4.28
C PRO A 89 -5.97 -7.18 4.07
N GLY A 90 -6.95 -7.35 3.17
CA GLY A 90 -7.45 -8.67 2.78
C GLY A 90 -6.38 -9.54 2.14
N HIS A 91 -5.57 -8.97 1.24
CA HIS A 91 -4.40 -9.64 0.64
C HIS A 91 -3.45 -10.14 1.73
N TRP A 92 -3.02 -9.26 2.63
CA TRP A 92 -2.11 -9.62 3.73
C TRP A 92 -2.69 -10.65 4.70
N MET A 93 -4.01 -10.61 4.97
CA MET A 93 -4.66 -11.66 5.76
C MET A 93 -4.67 -13.02 5.04
N SER A 94 -4.79 -13.04 3.71
CA SER A 94 -4.62 -14.26 2.92
C SER A 94 -3.17 -14.78 2.96
N VAL A 95 -2.18 -13.89 2.97
CA VAL A 95 -0.77 -14.23 3.19
C VAL A 95 -0.54 -14.89 4.55
N VAL A 96 -1.22 -14.45 5.61
CA VAL A 96 -1.19 -15.15 6.92
C VAL A 96 -1.60 -16.62 6.74
N GLY A 97 -2.67 -16.88 5.98
CA GLY A 97 -3.14 -18.24 5.71
C GLY A 97 -2.13 -19.09 4.92
N ILE A 98 -1.43 -18.48 3.94
CA ILE A 98 -0.35 -19.15 3.20
C ILE A 98 0.81 -19.49 4.14
N ALA A 99 1.26 -18.52 4.95
CA ALA A 99 2.35 -18.71 5.89
C ALA A 99 2.03 -19.78 6.93
N ALA A 100 0.83 -19.75 7.53
CA ALA A 100 0.38 -20.74 8.51
C ALA A 100 0.37 -22.17 7.92
N LYS A 101 -0.15 -22.33 6.69
CA LYS A 101 -0.14 -23.64 6.00
C LYS A 101 1.28 -24.13 5.73
N GLN A 102 2.16 -23.24 5.24
CA GLN A 102 3.54 -23.60 4.91
C GLN A 102 4.37 -23.92 6.15
N ALA A 103 4.14 -23.19 7.26
CA ALA A 103 4.77 -23.44 8.55
C ALA A 103 4.18 -24.67 9.28
N LYS A 104 3.07 -25.24 8.78
CA LYS A 104 2.28 -26.27 9.47
C LYS A 104 1.85 -25.83 10.88
N SER A 105 1.49 -24.56 11.02
CA SER A 105 1.03 -23.99 12.28
C SER A 105 -0.19 -24.72 12.80
N ASP A 106 -0.24 -24.92 14.12
CA ASP A 106 -1.44 -25.38 14.80
C ASP A 106 -2.48 -24.25 14.90
N TYR A 107 -3.60 -24.56 15.55
CA TYR A 107 -4.69 -23.60 15.72
C TYR A 107 -4.24 -22.36 16.53
N ALA A 108 -3.48 -22.55 17.61
CA ALA A 108 -3.07 -21.45 18.48
C ALA A 108 -2.08 -20.51 17.77
N GLU A 109 -1.10 -21.06 17.06
CA GLU A 109 -0.14 -20.25 16.30
C GLU A 109 -0.83 -19.53 15.13
N THR A 110 -1.80 -20.17 14.46
CA THR A 110 -2.57 -19.52 13.38
C THR A 110 -3.39 -18.35 13.90
N ILE A 111 -4.05 -18.49 15.06
CA ILE A 111 -4.77 -17.39 15.71
C ILE A 111 -3.80 -16.28 16.12
N TYR A 112 -2.65 -16.64 16.72
CA TYR A 112 -1.63 -15.67 17.09
C TYR A 112 -1.14 -14.85 15.89
N ALA A 113 -0.80 -15.50 14.77
CA ALA A 113 -0.36 -14.84 13.55
C ALA A 113 -1.44 -13.92 12.96
N THR A 114 -2.67 -14.43 12.89
CA THR A 114 -3.84 -13.72 12.37
C THR A 114 -4.13 -12.47 13.19
N THR A 115 -4.24 -12.61 14.51
CA THR A 115 -4.56 -11.50 15.41
C THR A 115 -3.47 -10.44 15.40
N LYS A 116 -2.20 -10.83 15.49
CA LYS A 116 -1.09 -9.87 15.50
C LYS A 116 -0.99 -9.10 14.18
N THR A 117 -1.18 -9.77 13.04
CA THR A 117 -1.16 -9.13 11.72
C THR A 117 -2.37 -8.22 11.52
N ALA A 118 -3.57 -8.64 11.92
CA ALA A 118 -4.78 -7.82 11.83
C ALA A 118 -4.67 -6.52 12.66
N ILE A 119 -4.12 -6.60 13.89
CA ILE A 119 -3.88 -5.42 14.72
C ILE A 119 -2.83 -4.49 14.07
N ALA A 120 -1.76 -5.07 13.51
CA ALA A 120 -0.73 -4.29 12.82
C ALA A 120 -1.28 -3.53 11.61
N LEU A 121 -2.09 -4.20 10.78
CA LEU A 121 -2.78 -3.58 9.65
C LEU A 121 -3.70 -2.46 10.13
N PHE A 122 -4.54 -2.71 11.14
CA PHE A 122 -5.52 -1.76 11.64
C PHE A 122 -4.89 -0.45 12.14
N ASP A 123 -3.91 -0.54 13.04
CA ASP A 123 -3.23 0.64 13.59
C ASP A 123 -2.40 1.37 12.52
N ALA A 124 -1.78 0.64 11.58
CA ALA A 124 -1.04 1.25 10.46
C ALA A 124 -1.96 2.03 9.52
N PHE A 125 -3.20 1.58 9.28
CA PHE A 125 -4.19 2.34 8.52
C PHE A 125 -4.57 3.65 9.22
N ILE A 126 -4.82 3.61 10.54
CA ILE A 126 -5.15 4.82 11.31
C ILE A 126 -4.01 5.84 11.20
N GLN A 127 -2.76 5.40 11.35
CA GLN A 127 -1.58 6.25 11.21
C GLN A 127 -1.46 6.83 9.80
N CYS A 128 -1.63 6.00 8.76
CA CYS A 128 -1.53 6.45 7.37
C CYS A 128 -2.61 7.48 7.04
N TRP A 129 -3.85 7.27 7.50
CA TRP A 129 -4.96 8.18 7.26
C TRP A 129 -4.79 9.51 7.98
N TYR A 130 -4.19 9.51 9.18
CA TYR A 130 -3.79 10.76 9.84
C TYR A 130 -2.88 11.59 8.94
N VAL A 131 -1.85 10.98 8.35
CA VAL A 131 -0.91 11.69 7.47
C VAL A 131 -1.60 12.17 6.18
N LYS A 132 -2.44 11.32 5.57
CA LYS A 132 -3.22 11.66 4.37
C LYS A 132 -4.05 12.90 4.54
N TYR A 133 -4.83 12.96 5.60
CA TYR A 133 -5.75 14.07 5.82
C TYR A 133 -5.10 15.28 6.49
N LYS A 134 -3.91 15.12 7.08
CA LYS A 134 -3.06 16.23 7.52
C LYS A 134 -2.49 17.02 6.34
N TYR A 135 -1.93 16.34 5.35
CA TYR A 135 -1.24 17.00 4.23
C TYR A 135 -2.13 17.24 3.00
N ASN A 136 -3.20 16.45 2.80
CA ASN A 136 -4.17 16.63 1.72
C ASN A 136 -3.52 16.83 0.33
N THR A 137 -2.51 16.02 0.00
CA THR A 137 -1.76 16.18 -1.25
C THR A 137 -2.50 15.64 -2.47
N VAL A 138 -2.27 16.31 -3.60
CA VAL A 138 -2.81 15.98 -4.92
C VAL A 138 -2.14 14.73 -5.52
N ARG A 139 -2.90 13.97 -6.32
CA ARG A 139 -2.43 12.76 -7.02
C ARG A 139 -1.63 13.09 -8.29
N PRO A 140 -0.72 12.18 -8.73
CA PRO A 140 0.10 12.42 -9.91
C PRO A 140 -0.70 12.73 -11.17
N GLU A 141 -1.79 11.99 -11.43
CA GLU A 141 -2.60 12.18 -12.65
C GLU A 141 -3.16 13.60 -12.77
N THR A 142 -3.58 14.22 -11.66
CA THR A 142 -4.17 15.56 -11.67
C THR A 142 -3.12 16.58 -12.08
N VAL A 143 -1.90 16.45 -11.54
CA VAL A 143 -0.79 17.37 -11.84
C VAL A 143 -0.31 17.20 -13.28
N ILE A 144 -0.12 15.95 -13.72
CA ILE A 144 0.35 15.68 -15.08
C ILE A 144 -0.69 16.14 -16.10
N ASN A 145 -1.96 15.82 -15.90
CA ASN A 145 -3.03 16.23 -16.82
C ASN A 145 -3.18 17.75 -16.91
N GLN A 146 -3.04 18.45 -15.78
CA GLN A 146 -3.23 19.90 -15.74
C GLN A 146 -2.04 20.69 -16.30
N TYR A 147 -0.81 20.22 -16.09
CA TYR A 147 0.39 21.03 -16.35
C TYR A 147 1.34 20.47 -17.40
N ILE A 148 1.21 19.20 -17.81
CA ILE A 148 2.19 18.53 -18.68
C ILE A 148 1.52 17.90 -19.90
N ASP A 149 0.59 16.96 -19.70
CA ASP A 149 -0.03 16.19 -20.77
C ASP A 149 -1.45 15.76 -20.35
N ILE A 150 -2.45 16.42 -20.93
CA ILE A 150 -3.88 16.19 -20.65
C ILE A 150 -4.36 14.77 -21.04
N ASN A 151 -3.64 14.08 -21.91
CA ASN A 151 -3.98 12.74 -22.37
C ASN A 151 -3.30 11.63 -21.56
N TRP A 152 -2.36 11.99 -20.68
CA TRP A 152 -1.67 11.01 -19.86
C TRP A 152 -2.63 10.30 -18.90
N ARG A 153 -2.46 9.00 -18.70
CA ARG A 153 -3.26 8.22 -17.75
C ARG A 153 -2.35 7.34 -16.91
N PRO A 154 -2.63 7.20 -15.60
CA PRO A 154 -1.93 6.21 -14.79
C PRO A 154 -2.28 4.80 -15.28
N TYR A 155 -1.40 3.84 -15.01
CA TYR A 155 -1.62 2.45 -15.39
C TYR A 155 -2.79 1.82 -14.60
N LEU A 156 -2.88 2.15 -13.31
CA LEU A 156 -3.96 1.75 -12.42
C LEU A 156 -4.91 2.92 -12.17
N GLN A 157 -6.15 2.60 -11.81
CA GLN A 157 -7.13 3.63 -11.47
C GLN A 157 -6.77 4.30 -10.14
N THR A 158 -6.69 5.63 -10.12
CA THR A 158 -6.42 6.38 -8.89
C THR A 158 -7.57 6.22 -7.89
N PRO A 159 -7.28 5.79 -6.65
CA PRO A 159 -8.30 5.65 -5.63
C PRO A 159 -8.64 7.01 -5.00
N ALA A 160 -9.88 7.13 -4.52
CA ALA A 160 -10.48 8.40 -4.06
C ALA A 160 -10.05 8.80 -2.64
N PHE A 161 -8.76 9.08 -2.45
CA PHE A 161 -8.21 9.64 -1.22
C PHE A 161 -6.85 10.33 -1.48
N PRO A 162 -6.40 11.25 -0.58
CA PRO A 162 -5.15 12.00 -0.75
C PRO A 162 -3.92 11.12 -0.98
N GLU A 163 -2.91 11.69 -1.64
CA GLU A 163 -1.74 10.94 -2.09
C GLU A 163 -0.80 10.55 -0.94
N TYR A 164 -0.39 11.48 -0.08
CA TYR A 164 0.72 11.30 0.85
C TYR A 164 0.26 10.89 2.26
N THR A 165 0.73 9.80 2.87
CA THR A 165 1.71 8.81 2.38
C THR A 165 1.04 7.63 1.66
N CYS A 166 1.82 6.70 1.11
CA CYS A 166 1.25 5.52 0.46
C CYS A 166 0.65 4.52 1.47
N GLY A 167 -0.66 4.27 1.37
CA GLY A 167 -1.37 3.34 2.24
C GLY A 167 -0.91 1.89 2.07
N HIS A 168 -0.73 1.44 0.84
CA HIS A 168 -0.27 0.08 0.54
C HIS A 168 1.11 -0.18 1.15
N SER A 169 2.07 0.71 0.95
CA SER A 169 3.41 0.57 1.51
C SER A 169 3.41 0.62 3.03
N THR A 170 2.62 1.50 3.65
CA THR A 170 2.54 1.60 5.13
C THR A 170 2.04 0.30 5.75
N ILE A 171 0.92 -0.24 5.25
CA ILE A 171 0.31 -1.41 5.86
C ILE A 171 1.10 -2.69 5.51
N SER A 172 1.70 -2.74 4.32
CA SER A 172 2.45 -3.92 3.86
C SER A 172 3.69 -4.10 4.70
N SER A 173 4.40 -3.01 4.98
CA SER A 173 5.54 -3.04 5.88
C SER A 173 5.15 -3.36 7.32
N ALA A 174 3.99 -2.86 7.81
CA ALA A 174 3.51 -3.22 9.14
C ALA A 174 3.14 -4.70 9.26
N ALA A 175 2.44 -5.24 8.26
CA ALA A 175 2.08 -6.66 8.18
C ALA A 175 3.32 -7.56 8.05
N ALA A 176 4.30 -7.15 7.24
CA ALA A 176 5.55 -7.88 7.08
C ALA A 176 6.30 -8.00 8.42
N GLU A 177 6.40 -6.92 9.20
CA GLU A 177 7.03 -6.98 10.53
C GLU A 177 6.25 -7.84 11.52
N ALA A 178 4.91 -7.78 11.48
CA ALA A 178 4.06 -8.64 12.30
C ALA A 178 4.29 -10.13 11.97
N LEU A 179 4.22 -10.51 10.68
CA LEU A 179 4.44 -11.88 10.22
C LEU A 179 5.87 -12.36 10.48
N THR A 180 6.88 -11.53 10.22
CA THR A 180 8.27 -11.85 10.54
C THR A 180 8.48 -12.07 12.03
N SER A 181 7.76 -11.35 12.91
CA SER A 181 7.83 -11.59 14.36
C SER A 181 7.25 -12.95 14.79
N VAL A 182 6.43 -13.57 13.95
CA VAL A 182 5.79 -14.87 14.21
C VAL A 182 6.62 -15.99 13.58
N TYR A 183 6.90 -15.89 12.28
CA TYR A 183 7.45 -16.97 11.46
C TYR A 183 8.96 -16.85 11.20
N GLY A 184 9.57 -15.75 11.66
CA GLY A 184 10.99 -15.47 11.43
C GLY A 184 11.25 -14.68 10.15
N ASP A 185 12.50 -14.25 10.01
CA ASP A 185 12.97 -13.59 8.80
C ASP A 185 13.31 -14.63 7.71
N ASN A 186 13.41 -14.18 6.45
CA ASN A 186 13.69 -15.05 5.30
C ASN A 186 12.70 -16.21 5.13
N PHE A 187 11.45 -16.03 5.57
CA PHE A 187 10.36 -16.95 5.31
C PHE A 187 9.94 -16.83 3.84
N ALA A 188 10.46 -17.72 2.98
CA ALA A 188 10.13 -17.73 1.57
C ALA A 188 8.77 -18.37 1.31
N TYR A 189 7.94 -17.76 0.46
CA TYR A 189 6.61 -18.26 0.11
C TYR A 189 6.23 -17.88 -1.33
N THR A 190 5.28 -18.62 -1.90
CA THR A 190 4.63 -18.24 -3.15
C THR A 190 3.25 -17.70 -2.82
N ASP A 191 3.01 -16.47 -3.22
CA ASP A 191 1.73 -15.81 -3.11
C ASP A 191 0.87 -16.17 -4.32
N SER A 192 -0.24 -16.86 -4.05
CA SER A 192 -1.22 -17.28 -5.04
C SER A 192 -2.60 -16.68 -4.80
N THR A 193 -2.69 -15.63 -3.98
CA THR A 193 -3.96 -15.00 -3.60
C THR A 193 -4.67 -14.35 -4.79
N GLU A 194 -3.88 -13.94 -5.78
CA GLU A 194 -4.33 -13.22 -6.98
C GLU A 194 -4.86 -14.11 -8.12
N LEU A 195 -4.70 -15.44 -8.03
CA LEU A 195 -5.11 -16.37 -9.10
C LEU A 195 -6.59 -16.30 -9.41
N GLU A 196 -7.44 -16.08 -8.39
CA GLU A 196 -8.89 -15.99 -8.59
C GLU A 196 -9.28 -14.77 -9.44
N PHE A 197 -8.40 -13.77 -9.55
CA PHE A 197 -8.55 -12.59 -10.39
C PHE A 197 -7.81 -12.70 -11.73
N GLY A 198 -7.26 -13.89 -12.04
CA GLY A 198 -6.54 -14.16 -13.30
C GLY A 198 -5.13 -13.59 -13.36
N ILE A 199 -4.55 -13.19 -12.24
CA ILE A 199 -3.19 -12.65 -12.16
C ILE A 199 -2.24 -13.74 -11.66
N ALA A 200 -1.11 -13.92 -12.35
CA ALA A 200 -0.16 -14.98 -12.04
C ALA A 200 0.53 -14.79 -10.68
N ASN A 201 0.85 -15.91 -10.02
CA ASN A 201 1.54 -15.96 -8.73
C ASN A 201 2.86 -15.20 -8.72
N ARG A 202 3.26 -14.73 -7.54
CA ARG A 202 4.59 -14.17 -7.29
C ARG A 202 5.26 -14.89 -6.12
N SER A 203 6.57 -15.02 -6.16
CA SER A 203 7.34 -15.70 -5.11
C SER A 203 8.27 -14.73 -4.41
N PHE A 204 8.27 -14.79 -3.09
CA PHE A 204 9.00 -13.86 -2.24
C PHE A 204 9.97 -14.61 -1.34
N LYS A 205 11.14 -14.00 -1.10
CA LYS A 205 12.17 -14.52 -0.20
C LYS A 205 11.85 -14.28 1.28
N SER A 206 11.01 -13.29 1.55
CA SER A 206 10.55 -12.90 2.89
C SER A 206 9.30 -12.02 2.77
N PHE A 207 8.57 -11.84 3.87
CA PHE A 207 7.46 -10.87 3.92
C PHE A 207 7.95 -9.43 3.65
N ARG A 208 9.17 -9.08 4.09
CA ARG A 208 9.78 -7.78 3.80
C ARG A 208 10.04 -7.59 2.31
N HIS A 209 10.52 -8.63 1.63
CA HIS A 209 10.70 -8.61 0.17
C HIS A 209 9.37 -8.37 -0.56
N ALA A 210 8.27 -8.96 -0.10
CA ALA A 210 6.94 -8.70 -0.64
C ALA A 210 6.49 -7.24 -0.39
N ALA A 211 6.70 -6.71 0.81
CA ALA A 211 6.39 -5.32 1.13
C ALA A 211 7.22 -4.31 0.33
N ASP A 212 8.48 -4.62 0.04
CA ASP A 212 9.36 -3.78 -0.80
C ASP A 212 8.90 -3.78 -2.26
N GLU A 213 8.45 -4.92 -2.78
CA GLU A 213 7.86 -4.97 -4.12
C GLU A 213 6.53 -4.20 -4.20
N ASN A 214 5.69 -4.30 -3.17
CA ASN A 214 4.45 -3.55 -3.06
C ASN A 214 4.70 -2.02 -3.13
N ASN A 215 5.77 -1.52 -2.50
CA ASN A 215 6.20 -0.12 -2.63
C ASN A 215 6.39 0.29 -4.10
N TRP A 216 7.16 -0.50 -4.85
CA TRP A 216 7.39 -0.25 -6.27
C TRP A 216 6.11 -0.34 -7.11
N ALA A 217 5.21 -1.26 -6.79
CA ALA A 217 3.95 -1.43 -7.51
C ALA A 217 3.11 -0.15 -7.57
N ARG A 218 3.14 0.67 -6.53
CA ARG A 218 2.35 1.91 -6.48
C ARG A 218 2.93 3.01 -7.37
N PHE A 219 4.25 3.00 -7.55
CA PHE A 219 4.94 3.85 -8.51
C PHE A 219 4.68 3.38 -9.95
N TYR A 220 4.81 2.07 -10.22
CA TYR A 220 4.50 1.47 -11.52
C TYR A 220 3.02 1.56 -11.89
N GLY A 221 2.12 1.66 -10.91
CA GLY A 221 0.71 1.94 -11.14
C GLY A 221 0.39 3.39 -11.51
N GLY A 222 1.34 4.32 -11.35
CA GLY A 222 1.13 5.74 -11.63
C GLY A 222 0.38 6.48 -10.50
N LEU A 223 0.33 5.89 -9.30
CA LEU A 223 -0.59 6.32 -8.24
C LEU A 223 0.08 7.16 -7.15
N HIS A 224 1.36 6.92 -6.90
CA HIS A 224 2.13 7.55 -5.83
C HIS A 224 3.52 7.95 -6.32
N PHE A 225 4.02 9.09 -5.84
CA PHE A 225 5.42 9.44 -6.03
C PHE A 225 6.30 8.45 -5.24
N HIS A 226 7.44 8.04 -5.80
CA HIS A 226 8.23 6.97 -5.17
C HIS A 226 8.74 7.36 -3.76
N ASN A 227 9.05 8.65 -3.55
CA ASN A 227 9.40 9.18 -2.23
C ASN A 227 8.28 8.98 -1.19
N SER A 228 7.02 9.14 -1.60
CA SER A 228 5.85 8.86 -0.76
C SER A 228 5.85 7.40 -0.30
N CYS A 229 6.10 6.46 -1.23
CA CYS A 229 6.16 5.03 -0.96
C CYS A 229 7.31 4.66 0.01
N ILE A 230 8.52 5.17 -0.23
CA ILE A 230 9.70 4.94 0.63
C ILE A 230 9.42 5.40 2.07
N ILE A 231 8.88 6.61 2.22
CA ILE A 231 8.58 7.17 3.54
C ILE A 231 7.51 6.34 4.25
N SER A 232 6.44 5.94 3.56
CA SER A 232 5.44 5.03 4.15
C SER A 232 5.99 3.67 4.53
N THR A 233 6.92 3.10 3.76
CA THR A 233 7.57 1.82 4.11
C THR A 233 8.28 1.94 5.46
N ASP A 234 9.08 2.99 5.66
CA ASP A 234 9.76 3.24 6.94
C ASP A 234 8.77 3.41 8.12
N ILE A 235 7.71 4.19 7.92
CA ILE A 235 6.65 4.35 8.94
C ILE A 235 5.98 3.01 9.26
N GLY A 236 5.58 2.26 8.24
CA GLY A 236 4.94 0.97 8.37
C GLY A 236 5.82 -0.02 9.14
N GLN A 237 7.11 -0.06 8.84
CA GLN A 237 8.08 -0.86 9.60
C GLN A 237 8.14 -0.45 11.07
N LYS A 238 8.16 0.85 11.37
CA LYS A 238 8.17 1.36 12.76
C LYS A 238 6.90 0.98 13.51
N VAL A 239 5.72 1.15 12.90
CA VAL A 239 4.43 0.75 13.49
C VAL A 239 4.39 -0.77 13.71
N GLY A 240 4.73 -1.57 12.71
CA GLY A 240 4.74 -3.03 12.80
C GLY A 240 5.69 -3.54 13.90
N LYS A 241 6.91 -3.00 13.98
CA LYS A 241 7.88 -3.32 15.04
C LYS A 241 7.39 -2.90 16.43
N HIS A 242 6.77 -1.73 16.54
CA HIS A 242 6.16 -1.25 17.79
C HIS A 242 5.13 -2.27 18.29
N ILE A 243 4.20 -2.66 17.42
CA ILE A 243 3.10 -3.59 17.74
C ILE A 243 3.64 -4.97 18.08
N ALA A 244 4.56 -5.50 17.26
CA ALA A 244 5.20 -6.79 17.49
C ALA A 244 5.93 -6.85 18.84
N THR A 245 6.52 -5.73 19.28
CA THR A 245 7.26 -5.61 20.54
C THR A 245 6.34 -5.44 21.75
N LYS A 246 5.31 -4.58 21.63
CA LYS A 246 4.38 -4.20 22.72
C LYS A 246 3.40 -5.34 23.04
N LEU A 247 2.92 -6.05 22.03
CA LEU A 247 2.03 -7.20 22.22
C LEU A 247 2.81 -8.45 22.70
N LYS A 248 2.68 -8.75 23.99
CA LYS A 248 3.14 -10.00 24.60
C LYS A 248 2.02 -11.03 24.57
N MET A 249 2.01 -11.86 23.52
CA MET A 249 1.05 -12.95 23.34
C MET A 249 1.79 -14.28 23.43
N LYS A 250 1.13 -15.33 23.92
CA LYS A 250 1.68 -16.69 23.86
C LYS A 250 1.33 -17.31 22.52
N LYS A 251 2.31 -17.98 21.90
CA LYS A 251 2.07 -18.92 20.82
C LYS A 251 1.31 -20.13 21.37
#